data_AF-A0AAV0MHI7-F1
#
_entry.id   AF-A0AAV0MHI7-F1
#
_cell.length_a   1.000
_cell.length_b   1.000
_cell.length_c   1.000
_cell.angle_alpha   90.00
_cell.angle_beta   90.00
_cell.angle_gamma   90.00
#
_symmetry.space_group_name_H-M   'P 1'
#
loop_
_entity.id
_entity.type
_entity.pdbx_description
1 polymer ?
#
loop_
_entity_poly.entity_id
_entity_poly.type
_entity_poly.pdbx_seq_one_letter_code
_entity_poly.pdbx_strand_id
1 'polypeptide(L)'
;MLFAGWFHYHKAAPKLAWFQDVESMLNHHLAGLLGLGSLSWAGHQVHVSLPINQFLNAGVDPKEIPLPHEFILNRDLLAQLYPSFAEGATPFFTLNWSKYSEFLTFRGGLDPVTGGLWLTDIAHHHLAIAILFLIAGHMYRTNWGIGHGIKDILESHKGPFTGQGHKGLYEILTTSWHAQLSLNLAMLGSLTIVVAHHMYSMPPYPYLATNYGTQLSLFTHHMWIGGFLIVGAAAHAAIFMVRDYDPTTRYNDLLDRVLRHRDAIISHLNWVCIFLGFHSFGRHHHVYPSKH
;
A
#
# COMPACT_ATOMS: atom_id res chain seq x y z
N MET A 1 -11.64 14.74 -13.65
CA MET A 1 -12.49 13.91 -12.76
C MET A 1 -13.99 14.15 -12.96
N LEU A 2 -14.53 15.36 -12.73
CA LEU A 2 -15.99 15.60 -12.82
C LEU A 2 -16.61 15.30 -14.20
N PHE A 3 -15.98 15.74 -15.29
CA PHE A 3 -16.47 15.44 -16.64
C PHE A 3 -16.45 13.92 -16.93
N ALA A 4 -15.38 13.22 -16.56
CA ALA A 4 -15.29 11.78 -16.72
C ALA A 4 -16.40 11.05 -15.93
N GLY A 5 -16.70 11.51 -14.70
CA GLY A 5 -17.82 10.99 -13.90
C GLY A 5 -19.18 11.21 -14.57
N TRP A 6 -19.46 12.43 -15.03
CA TRP A 6 -20.68 12.74 -15.79
C TRP A 6 -20.77 11.90 -17.07
N PHE A 7 -19.66 11.78 -17.80
CA PHE A 7 -19.58 11.05 -19.05
C PHE A 7 -19.84 9.55 -18.85
N HIS A 8 -19.18 8.92 -17.89
CA HIS A 8 -19.35 7.49 -17.60
C HIS A 8 -20.66 7.17 -16.86
N TYR A 9 -21.41 8.16 -16.41
CA TYR A 9 -22.76 7.96 -15.88
C TYR A 9 -23.85 8.19 -16.95
N HIS A 10 -23.76 9.28 -17.72
CA HIS A 10 -24.82 9.71 -18.63
C HIS A 10 -24.58 9.39 -20.11
N LYS A 11 -23.34 9.23 -20.56
CA LYS A 11 -23.00 9.05 -21.98
C LYS A 11 -22.48 7.66 -22.31
N ALA A 12 -21.57 7.14 -21.50
CA ALA A 12 -20.91 5.86 -21.71
C ALA A 12 -20.92 5.02 -20.42
N ALA A 13 -22.13 4.67 -19.99
CA ALA A 13 -22.34 3.82 -18.82
C ALA A 13 -21.80 2.40 -19.04
N PRO A 14 -20.80 1.95 -18.26
CA PRO A 14 -20.29 0.58 -18.39
C PRO A 14 -21.33 -0.45 -17.97
N LYS A 15 -21.23 -1.66 -18.54
CA LYS A 15 -22.09 -2.80 -18.16
C LYS A 15 -21.52 -3.53 -16.95
N LEU A 16 -22.37 -4.29 -16.25
CA LEU A 16 -21.96 -5.06 -15.06
C LEU A 16 -20.77 -5.99 -15.32
N ALA A 17 -20.72 -6.64 -16.49
CA ALA A 17 -19.61 -7.51 -16.87
C ALA A 17 -18.24 -6.80 -16.85
N TRP A 18 -18.20 -5.48 -17.11
CA TRP A 18 -16.97 -4.71 -17.01
C TRP A 18 -16.56 -4.47 -15.55
N PHE A 19 -17.52 -4.20 -14.66
CA PHE A 19 -17.26 -4.04 -13.23
C PHE A 19 -16.83 -5.34 -12.55
N GLN A 20 -17.28 -6.49 -13.09
CA GLN A 20 -16.98 -7.83 -12.56
C GLN A 20 -15.76 -8.49 -13.21
N ASP A 21 -15.11 -7.82 -14.18
CA ASP A 21 -13.85 -8.28 -14.78
C ASP A 21 -12.68 -8.01 -13.83
N VAL A 22 -12.64 -8.78 -12.75
CA VAL A 22 -11.70 -8.59 -11.64
C VAL A 22 -10.27 -8.93 -12.02
N GLU A 23 -10.05 -9.93 -12.88
CA GLU A 23 -8.72 -10.25 -13.42
C GLU A 23 -8.13 -9.07 -14.19
N SER A 24 -8.91 -8.45 -15.09
CA SER A 24 -8.48 -7.25 -15.80
C SER A 24 -8.24 -6.09 -14.85
N MET A 25 -9.17 -5.82 -13.93
CA MET A 25 -9.03 -4.77 -12.93
C MET A 25 -7.74 -4.92 -12.10
N LEU A 26 -7.45 -6.11 -11.59
CA LEU A 26 -6.24 -6.37 -10.80
C LEU A 26 -4.96 -6.20 -11.62
N ASN A 27 -4.92 -6.72 -12.85
CA ASN A 27 -3.75 -6.54 -13.72
C ASN A 27 -3.48 -5.06 -14.00
N HIS A 28 -4.51 -4.29 -14.35
CA HIS A 28 -4.37 -2.85 -14.62
C HIS A 28 -4.02 -2.04 -13.38
N HIS A 29 -4.54 -2.39 -12.20
CA HIS A 29 -4.20 -1.70 -10.97
C HIS A 29 -2.79 -2.05 -10.48
N LEU A 30 -2.38 -3.32 -10.53
CA LEU A 30 -1.04 -3.74 -10.13
C LEU A 30 0.02 -3.19 -11.09
N ALA A 31 -0.05 -3.53 -12.38
CA ALA A 31 0.97 -3.09 -13.34
C ALA A 31 0.83 -1.61 -13.71
N GLY A 32 -0.38 -1.17 -14.03
CA GLY A 32 -0.64 0.19 -14.50
C GLY A 32 -0.60 1.22 -13.37
N LEU A 33 -1.54 1.15 -12.44
CA LEU A 33 -1.67 2.18 -11.40
C LEU A 33 -0.48 2.17 -10.42
N LEU A 34 -0.11 1.01 -9.87
CA LEU A 34 0.96 0.90 -8.88
C LEU A 34 2.34 0.79 -9.54
N GLY A 35 2.50 -0.09 -10.53
CA GLY A 35 3.76 -0.33 -11.22
C GLY A 35 4.27 0.89 -11.99
N LEU A 36 3.51 1.39 -12.97
CA LEU A 36 3.89 2.58 -13.75
C LEU A 36 3.91 3.85 -12.89
N GLY A 37 3.02 3.94 -11.89
CA GLY A 37 3.05 5.02 -10.90
C GLY A 37 4.38 5.07 -10.14
N SER A 38 4.81 3.93 -9.58
CA SER A 38 6.09 3.82 -8.86
C SER A 38 7.29 4.03 -9.79
N LEU A 39 7.24 3.53 -11.03
CA LEU A 39 8.31 3.72 -12.01
C LEU A 39 8.46 5.20 -12.39
N SER A 40 7.35 5.88 -12.65
CA SER A 40 7.33 7.31 -12.98
C SER A 40 7.83 8.14 -11.81
N TRP A 41 7.48 7.76 -10.59
CA TRP A 41 7.95 8.41 -9.38
C TRP A 41 9.44 8.20 -9.12
N ALA A 42 9.98 6.99 -9.36
CA ALA A 42 11.42 6.75 -9.34
C ALA A 42 12.15 7.60 -10.39
N GLY A 43 11.62 7.68 -11.62
CA GLY A 43 12.16 8.56 -12.66
C GLY A 43 12.15 10.04 -12.25
N HIS A 44 11.05 10.51 -11.65
CA HIS A 44 10.97 11.87 -11.11
C HIS A 44 12.02 12.11 -10.01
N GLN A 45 12.16 11.18 -9.07
CA GLN A 45 13.15 11.31 -8.00
C GLN A 45 14.58 11.36 -8.56
N VAL A 46 14.92 10.49 -9.52
CA VAL A 46 16.25 10.42 -10.12
C VAL A 46 16.58 11.67 -10.94
N HIS A 47 15.65 12.13 -11.78
CA HIS A 47 15.94 13.19 -12.76
C HIS A 47 15.59 14.60 -12.29
N VAL A 48 14.80 14.74 -11.22
CA VAL A 48 14.35 16.05 -10.72
C VAL A 48 14.73 16.24 -9.26
N SER A 49 14.27 15.36 -8.37
CA SER A 49 14.40 15.60 -6.93
C SER A 49 15.84 15.43 -6.42
N LEU A 50 16.59 14.44 -6.93
CA LEU A 50 17.96 14.17 -6.51
C LEU A 50 18.92 15.33 -6.79
N PRO A 51 19.00 15.87 -8.03
CA PRO A 51 19.86 17.01 -8.33
C PRO A 51 19.57 18.22 -7.44
N ILE A 52 18.29 18.55 -7.25
CA ILE A 52 17.88 19.70 -6.43
C ILE A 52 18.27 19.49 -4.97
N ASN A 53 18.05 18.30 -4.41
CA ASN A 53 18.41 18.02 -3.03
C ASN A 53 19.93 18.06 -2.80
N GLN A 54 20.74 17.69 -3.80
CA GLN A 54 22.20 17.81 -3.68
C GLN A 54 22.64 19.27 -3.53
N PHE A 55 22.04 20.20 -4.28
CA PHE A 55 22.30 21.64 -4.12
C PHE A 55 21.75 22.21 -2.81
N LEU A 56 20.54 21.81 -2.40
CA LEU A 56 19.96 22.24 -1.13
C LEU A 56 20.80 21.78 0.07
N ASN A 57 21.27 20.54 0.04
CA ASN A 57 22.16 20.00 1.08
C ASN A 57 23.54 20.67 1.09
N ALA A 58 23.97 21.26 -0.03
CA ALA A 58 25.18 22.07 -0.13
C ALA A 58 24.96 23.55 0.29
N GLY A 59 23.74 23.93 0.68
CA GLY A 59 23.42 25.28 1.15
C GLY A 59 23.30 26.32 0.04
N VAL A 60 23.08 25.90 -1.21
CA VAL A 60 22.87 26.82 -2.34
C VAL A 60 21.50 27.48 -2.23
N ASP A 61 21.44 28.79 -2.47
CA ASP A 61 20.17 29.53 -2.47
C ASP A 61 19.24 28.96 -3.54
N PRO A 62 17.96 28.66 -3.24
CA PRO A 62 17.03 28.07 -4.20
C PRO A 62 16.87 28.84 -5.51
N LYS A 63 17.17 30.15 -5.55
CA LYS A 63 17.12 30.96 -6.78
C LYS A 63 18.31 30.74 -7.71
N GLU A 64 19.43 30.28 -7.16
CA GLU A 64 20.65 29.98 -7.91
C GLU A 64 20.67 28.52 -8.41
N ILE A 65 19.75 27.67 -7.91
CA ILE A 65 19.60 26.29 -8.37
C ILE A 65 18.98 26.33 -9.78
N PRO A 66 19.60 25.68 -10.78
CA PRO A 66 19.02 25.52 -12.11
C PRO A 66 17.60 24.95 -12.04
N LEU A 67 16.71 25.39 -12.93
CA LEU A 67 15.35 24.89 -12.91
C LEU A 67 15.31 23.39 -13.29
N PRO A 68 14.34 22.61 -12.77
CA PRO A 68 14.25 21.17 -13.02
C PRO A 68 14.37 20.74 -14.49
N HIS A 69 13.81 21.54 -15.41
CA HIS A 69 13.86 21.23 -16.84
C HIS A 69 15.26 21.40 -17.45
N GLU A 70 16.13 22.22 -16.84
CA GLU A 70 17.51 22.41 -17.29
C GLU A 70 18.34 21.16 -17.03
N PHE A 71 18.13 20.46 -15.90
CA PHE A 71 18.76 19.16 -15.63
C PHE A 71 18.32 18.07 -16.62
N ILE A 72 17.07 18.10 -17.06
CA ILE A 72 16.55 17.12 -18.03
C ILE A 72 17.14 17.35 -19.42
N LEU A 73 17.22 18.62 -19.84
CA LEU A 73 17.69 18.99 -21.18
C LEU A 73 19.22 18.96 -21.31
N ASN A 74 19.93 19.26 -20.23
CA ASN A 74 21.39 19.31 -20.22
C ASN A 74 21.98 18.14 -19.41
N ARG A 75 22.34 17.07 -20.13
CA ARG A 75 23.00 15.90 -19.54
C ARG A 75 24.32 16.24 -18.84
N ASP A 76 25.05 17.24 -19.32
CA ASP A 76 26.35 17.60 -18.74
C ASP A 76 26.20 18.15 -17.32
N LEU A 77 25.08 18.84 -17.04
CA LEU A 77 24.74 19.32 -15.70
C LEU A 77 24.48 18.16 -14.73
N LEU A 78 23.76 17.13 -15.17
CA LEU A 78 23.55 15.90 -14.41
C LEU A 78 24.84 15.10 -14.22
N ALA A 79 25.67 15.00 -15.27
CA ALA A 79 26.93 14.26 -15.23
C ALA A 79 27.97 14.90 -14.31
N GLN A 80 27.90 16.22 -14.07
CA GLN A 80 28.72 16.89 -13.06
C GLN A 80 28.35 16.49 -11.63
N LEU A 81 27.08 16.20 -11.38
CA LEU A 81 26.59 15.75 -10.07
C LEU A 81 26.75 14.24 -9.87
N TYR A 82 26.47 13.47 -10.91
CA TYR A 82 26.46 12.02 -10.95
C TYR A 82 27.22 11.54 -12.20
N PRO A 83 28.55 11.31 -12.11
CA PRO A 83 29.41 10.94 -13.24
C PRO A 83 28.89 9.78 -14.10
N SER A 84 28.19 8.81 -13.48
CA SER A 84 27.55 7.68 -14.16
C SER A 84 26.56 8.07 -15.28
N PHE A 85 25.98 9.28 -15.26
CA PHE A 85 25.10 9.77 -16.33
C PHE A 85 25.83 9.98 -17.67
N ALA A 86 27.16 10.13 -17.67
CA ALA A 86 27.96 10.22 -18.89
C ALA A 86 27.95 8.92 -19.70
N GLU A 87 27.83 7.76 -19.03
CA GLU A 87 27.74 6.43 -19.67
C GLU A 87 26.39 6.20 -20.38
N GLY A 88 25.38 7.04 -20.06
CA GLY A 88 24.03 6.97 -20.63
C GLY A 88 23.29 5.68 -20.26
N ALA A 89 22.43 5.22 -21.18
CA ALA A 89 21.62 4.02 -20.99
C ALA A 89 22.36 2.72 -21.39
N THR A 90 23.61 2.80 -21.85
CA THR A 90 24.35 1.61 -22.32
C THR A 90 24.48 0.53 -21.23
N PRO A 91 24.87 0.86 -19.97
CA PRO A 91 24.94 -0.14 -18.90
C PRO A 91 23.60 -0.78 -18.55
N PHE A 92 22.47 -0.08 -18.77
CA PHE A 92 21.14 -0.62 -18.57
C PHE A 92 20.83 -1.76 -19.55
N PHE A 93 21.09 -1.55 -20.85
CA PHE A 93 20.83 -2.54 -21.89
C PHE A 93 21.80 -3.74 -21.85
N THR A 94 23.01 -3.55 -21.34
CA THR A 94 24.00 -4.64 -21.17
C THR A 94 23.92 -5.34 -19.82
N LEU A 95 22.97 -4.95 -18.96
CA LEU A 95 22.79 -5.48 -17.60
C LEU A 95 24.01 -5.25 -16.67
N ASN A 96 24.86 -4.28 -16.97
CA ASN A 96 25.98 -3.88 -16.11
C ASN A 96 25.53 -2.82 -15.08
N TRP A 97 24.60 -3.20 -14.20
CA TRP A 97 23.89 -2.25 -13.34
C TRP A 97 24.69 -1.69 -12.17
N SER A 98 25.87 -2.25 -11.86
CA SER A 98 26.74 -1.71 -10.81
C SER A 98 27.19 -0.27 -11.09
N LYS A 99 27.07 0.18 -12.34
CA LYS A 99 27.39 1.56 -12.77
C LYS A 99 26.43 2.63 -12.24
N TYR A 100 25.24 2.25 -11.76
CA TYR A 100 24.22 3.20 -11.29
C TYR A 100 24.21 3.40 -9.76
N SER A 101 25.26 2.95 -9.06
CA SER A 101 25.33 2.97 -7.58
C SER A 101 25.45 4.36 -6.96
N GLU A 102 25.65 5.42 -7.75
CA GLU A 102 25.79 6.79 -7.26
C GLU A 102 24.43 7.41 -6.87
N PHE A 103 23.38 7.10 -7.64
CA PHE A 103 22.03 7.66 -7.45
C PHE A 103 20.97 6.62 -7.09
N LEU A 104 21.26 5.32 -7.28
CA LEU A 104 20.47 4.20 -6.76
C LEU A 104 21.29 3.49 -5.67
N THR A 105 21.18 3.98 -4.43
CA THR A 105 21.98 3.46 -3.32
C THR A 105 21.21 2.45 -2.47
N PHE A 106 21.91 1.84 -1.51
CA PHE A 106 21.32 1.02 -0.47
C PHE A 106 22.07 1.26 0.85
N ARG A 107 22.10 2.52 1.30
CA ARG A 107 22.88 2.96 2.48
C ARG A 107 22.23 2.49 3.78
N GLY A 108 20.91 2.62 3.87
CA GLY A 108 20.15 2.40 5.08
C GLY A 108 20.35 3.53 6.11
N GLY A 109 19.42 3.61 7.05
CA GLY A 109 19.41 4.64 8.08
C GLY A 109 18.94 6.01 7.57
N LEU A 110 19.34 7.06 8.30
CA LEU A 110 18.94 8.44 8.03
C LEU A 110 20.14 9.26 7.58
N ASP A 111 19.88 10.24 6.73
CA ASP A 111 20.83 11.29 6.39
C ASP A 111 21.11 12.13 7.65
N PRO A 112 22.36 12.20 8.14
CA PRO A 112 22.70 12.90 9.37
C PRO A 112 22.50 14.42 9.27
N VAL A 113 22.43 14.98 8.06
CA VAL A 113 22.23 16.42 7.84
C VAL A 113 20.75 16.78 7.95
N THR A 114 19.90 16.02 7.26
CA THR A 114 18.47 16.32 7.15
C THR A 114 17.62 15.60 8.20
N GLY A 115 18.12 14.51 8.78
CA GLY A 115 17.35 13.61 9.65
C GLY A 115 16.28 12.80 8.92
N GLY A 116 16.22 12.87 7.58
CA GLY A 116 15.31 12.11 6.74
C GLY A 116 15.96 10.86 6.13
N LEU A 117 15.17 10.03 5.46
CA LEU A 117 15.70 8.91 4.66
C LEU A 117 16.50 9.42 3.46
N TRP A 118 17.50 8.65 3.04
CA TRP A 118 18.28 8.94 1.84
C TRP A 118 17.39 8.90 0.59
N LEU A 119 17.29 10.02 -0.13
CA LEU A 119 16.48 10.09 -1.34
C LEU A 119 16.92 9.10 -2.43
N THR A 120 18.22 8.79 -2.50
CA THR A 120 18.79 7.78 -3.40
C THR A 120 18.32 6.36 -3.03
N ASP A 121 18.14 6.06 -1.74
CA ASP A 121 17.55 4.80 -1.28
C ASP A 121 16.04 4.77 -1.57
N ILE A 122 15.32 5.89 -1.42
CA ILE A 122 13.88 5.99 -1.76
C ILE A 122 13.67 5.77 -3.28
N ALA A 123 14.55 6.34 -4.12
CA ALA A 123 14.48 6.15 -5.57
C ALA A 123 14.69 4.69 -5.96
N HIS A 124 15.69 4.03 -5.36
CA HIS A 124 15.92 2.62 -5.56
C HIS A 124 14.77 1.75 -5.05
N HIS A 125 14.18 2.10 -3.89
CA HIS A 125 12.99 1.45 -3.37
C HIS A 125 11.81 1.52 -4.34
N HIS A 126 11.50 2.69 -4.90
CA HIS A 126 10.42 2.82 -5.87
C HIS A 126 10.68 2.10 -7.18
N LEU A 127 11.93 2.05 -7.65
CA LEU A 127 12.30 1.25 -8.82
C LEU A 127 12.07 -0.25 -8.55
N ALA A 128 12.49 -0.76 -7.38
CA ALA A 128 12.29 -2.14 -7.00
C ALA A 128 10.80 -2.50 -6.89
N ILE A 129 10.00 -1.64 -6.25
CA ILE A 129 8.55 -1.81 -6.14
C ILE A 129 7.87 -1.75 -7.51
N ALA A 130 8.32 -0.87 -8.40
CA ALA A 130 7.78 -0.77 -9.75
C ALA A 130 7.93 -2.09 -10.50
N ILE A 131 9.12 -2.69 -10.48
CA ILE A 131 9.40 -3.97 -11.12
C ILE A 131 8.52 -5.07 -10.50
N LEU A 132 8.43 -5.12 -9.17
CA LEU A 132 7.59 -6.09 -8.47
C LEU A 132 6.13 -6.01 -8.92
N PHE A 133 5.54 -4.81 -8.94
CA PHE A 133 4.14 -4.63 -9.31
C PHE A 133 3.88 -4.77 -10.80
N LEU A 134 4.82 -4.37 -11.67
CA LEU A 134 4.73 -4.64 -13.11
C LEU A 134 4.69 -6.14 -13.38
N ILE A 135 5.54 -6.93 -12.73
CA ILE A 135 5.51 -8.40 -12.87
C ILE A 135 4.22 -8.97 -12.27
N ALA A 136 3.83 -8.54 -11.07
CA ALA A 136 2.62 -9.04 -10.40
C ALA A 136 1.34 -8.77 -11.21
N GLY A 137 1.26 -7.65 -11.92
CA GLY A 137 0.11 -7.33 -12.77
C GLY A 137 0.01 -8.13 -14.08
N HIS A 138 0.90 -9.11 -14.31
CA HIS A 138 0.81 -10.06 -15.43
C HIS A 138 0.44 -11.48 -14.96
N MET A 139 0.02 -11.64 -13.70
CA MET A 139 -0.31 -12.94 -13.12
C MET A 139 -1.70 -13.47 -13.56
N TYR A 140 -2.69 -12.59 -13.71
CA TYR A 140 -4.08 -13.03 -13.92
C TYR A 140 -4.45 -13.17 -15.39
N ARG A 141 -5.23 -14.20 -15.71
CA ARG A 141 -5.62 -14.54 -17.08
C ARG A 141 -6.57 -13.50 -17.65
N THR A 142 -6.27 -13.04 -18.86
CA THR A 142 -7.13 -12.13 -19.64
C THR A 142 -7.37 -12.71 -21.05
N ASN A 143 -7.67 -11.87 -22.04
CA ASN A 143 -8.07 -12.28 -23.40
C ASN A 143 -7.03 -13.13 -24.16
N TRP A 144 -5.75 -13.08 -23.76
CA TRP A 144 -4.67 -13.83 -24.41
C TRP A 144 -4.52 -15.28 -23.90
N GLY A 145 -5.39 -15.73 -23.00
CA GLY A 145 -5.45 -17.13 -22.56
C GLY A 145 -4.36 -17.60 -21.59
N ILE A 146 -3.32 -16.79 -21.36
CA ILE A 146 -2.21 -17.07 -20.43
C ILE A 146 -2.47 -16.35 -19.10
N GLY A 147 -2.16 -17.02 -17.98
CA GLY A 147 -2.29 -16.51 -16.61
C GLY A 147 -3.21 -17.38 -15.75
N HIS A 148 -3.55 -16.90 -14.56
CA HIS A 148 -4.39 -17.62 -13.60
C HIS A 148 -5.81 -17.04 -13.51
N GLY A 149 -6.82 -17.91 -13.46
CA GLY A 149 -8.17 -17.53 -13.05
C GLY A 149 -8.26 -17.47 -11.53
N ILE A 150 -8.81 -16.38 -10.96
CA ILE A 150 -8.87 -16.21 -9.50
C ILE A 150 -9.79 -17.26 -8.87
N LYS A 151 -10.91 -17.55 -9.53
CA LYS A 151 -11.82 -18.60 -9.10
C LYS A 151 -11.14 -19.97 -9.04
N ASP A 152 -10.37 -20.32 -10.09
CA ASP A 152 -9.63 -21.58 -10.17
C ASP A 152 -8.61 -21.69 -9.03
N ILE A 153 -7.88 -20.59 -8.75
CA ILE A 153 -6.97 -20.51 -7.60
C ILE A 153 -7.75 -20.77 -6.30
N LEU A 154 -8.82 -20.04 -6.04
CA LEU A 154 -9.58 -20.16 -4.78
C LEU A 154 -10.12 -21.58 -4.57
N GLU A 155 -10.75 -22.18 -5.58
CA GLU A 155 -11.36 -23.50 -5.46
C GLU A 155 -10.34 -24.63 -5.31
N SER A 156 -9.12 -24.44 -5.84
CA SER A 156 -8.02 -25.41 -5.67
C SER A 156 -7.42 -25.43 -4.25
N HIS A 157 -7.60 -24.37 -3.46
CA HIS A 157 -7.06 -24.27 -2.11
C HIS A 157 -8.05 -24.84 -1.08
N LYS A 158 -7.95 -26.14 -0.81
CA LYS A 158 -8.82 -26.86 0.12
C LYS A 158 -8.04 -27.79 1.04
N GLY A 159 -8.21 -27.62 2.35
CA GLY A 159 -7.62 -28.46 3.38
C GLY A 159 -8.60 -29.50 3.95
N PRO A 160 -8.08 -30.52 4.66
CA PRO A 160 -8.90 -31.56 5.29
C PRO A 160 -9.81 -31.01 6.39
N PHE A 161 -9.36 -29.96 7.10
CA PHE A 161 -10.09 -29.38 8.22
C PHE A 161 -11.04 -28.25 7.85
N THR A 162 -11.05 -27.76 6.61
CA THR A 162 -11.74 -26.52 6.22
C THR A 162 -13.00 -26.72 5.36
N GLY A 163 -13.46 -27.96 5.20
CA GLY A 163 -14.70 -28.24 4.46
C GLY A 163 -14.51 -27.94 2.98
N GLN A 164 -15.42 -27.18 2.36
CA GLN A 164 -15.33 -26.78 0.96
C GLN A 164 -14.34 -25.62 0.69
N GLY A 165 -13.61 -25.16 1.71
CA GLY A 165 -12.55 -24.16 1.54
C GLY A 165 -13.09 -22.82 1.03
N HIS A 166 -12.41 -22.23 0.05
CA HIS A 166 -12.75 -20.90 -0.49
C HIS A 166 -13.86 -20.90 -1.55
N LYS A 167 -14.58 -22.03 -1.73
CA LYS A 167 -15.67 -22.11 -2.70
C LYS A 167 -16.68 -20.99 -2.46
N GLY A 168 -17.00 -20.25 -3.53
CA GLY A 168 -17.95 -19.14 -3.46
C GLY A 168 -17.34 -17.77 -3.13
N LEU A 169 -16.11 -17.69 -2.63
CA LEU A 169 -15.53 -16.40 -2.23
C LEU A 169 -15.39 -15.42 -3.41
N TYR A 170 -15.08 -15.94 -4.60
CA TYR A 170 -15.04 -15.16 -5.84
C TYR A 170 -16.39 -14.49 -6.12
N GLU A 171 -17.48 -15.24 -6.02
CA GLU A 171 -18.84 -14.74 -6.22
C GLU A 171 -19.18 -13.67 -5.18
N ILE A 172 -18.84 -13.85 -3.90
CA ILE A 172 -19.12 -12.84 -2.85
C ILE A 172 -18.49 -11.49 -3.21
N LEU A 173 -17.20 -11.50 -3.58
CA LEU A 173 -16.45 -10.28 -3.85
C LEU A 173 -16.79 -9.64 -5.20
N THR A 174 -17.39 -10.39 -6.12
CA THR A 174 -17.83 -9.87 -7.43
C THR A 174 -19.30 -9.43 -7.43
N THR A 175 -20.13 -9.93 -6.50
CA THR A 175 -21.55 -9.56 -6.42
C THR A 175 -21.85 -8.53 -5.33
N SER A 176 -21.13 -8.55 -4.20
CA SER A 176 -21.36 -7.62 -3.09
C SER A 176 -20.30 -6.53 -3.03
N TRP A 177 -20.73 -5.30 -3.31
CA TRP A 177 -19.92 -4.10 -3.07
C TRP A 177 -19.65 -3.85 -1.57
N HIS A 178 -20.54 -4.27 -0.68
CA HIS A 178 -20.32 -4.16 0.77
C HIS A 178 -19.22 -5.10 1.25
N ALA A 179 -19.16 -6.33 0.71
CA ALA A 179 -18.08 -7.26 1.00
C ALA A 179 -16.72 -6.71 0.53
N GLN A 180 -16.66 -6.20 -0.70
CA GLN A 180 -15.43 -5.61 -1.24
C GLN A 180 -15.00 -4.36 -0.46
N LEU A 181 -15.95 -3.46 -0.15
CA LEU A 181 -15.67 -2.25 0.62
C LEU A 181 -15.20 -2.57 2.05
N SER A 182 -15.80 -3.57 2.70
CA SER A 182 -15.36 -4.03 4.02
C SER A 182 -13.90 -4.47 3.99
N LEU A 183 -13.52 -5.34 3.05
CA LEU A 183 -12.15 -5.83 2.93
C LEU A 183 -11.16 -4.70 2.60
N ASN A 184 -11.53 -3.81 1.69
CA ASN A 184 -10.70 -2.67 1.32
C ASN A 184 -10.47 -1.70 2.49
N LEU A 185 -11.52 -1.41 3.28
CA LEU A 185 -11.42 -0.58 4.47
C LEU A 185 -10.56 -1.23 5.56
N ALA A 186 -10.66 -2.56 5.74
CA ALA A 186 -9.83 -3.29 6.70
C ALA A 186 -8.34 -3.17 6.32
N MET A 187 -8.00 -3.48 5.07
CA MET A 187 -6.62 -3.41 4.58
C MET A 187 -6.08 -1.98 4.59
N LEU A 188 -6.85 -1.00 4.08
CA LEU A 188 -6.42 0.39 4.02
C LEU A 188 -6.30 1.01 5.42
N GLY A 189 -7.23 0.70 6.32
CA GLY A 189 -7.18 1.17 7.70
C GLY A 189 -5.94 0.66 8.44
N SER A 190 -5.65 -0.64 8.32
CA SER A 190 -4.42 -1.22 8.86
C SER A 190 -3.16 -0.63 8.22
N LEU A 191 -3.13 -0.46 6.89
CA LEU A 191 -2.02 0.17 6.19
C LEU A 191 -1.80 1.62 6.67
N THR A 192 -2.87 2.38 6.89
CA THR A 192 -2.80 3.77 7.38
C THR A 192 -2.16 3.83 8.78
N ILE A 193 -2.45 2.87 9.65
CA ILE A 193 -1.80 2.73 10.97
C ILE A 193 -0.31 2.37 10.81
N VAL A 194 0.01 1.44 9.90
CA VAL A 194 1.41 1.08 9.61
C VAL A 194 2.18 2.28 9.07
N VAL A 195 1.57 3.11 8.21
CA VAL A 195 2.14 4.37 7.72
C VAL A 195 2.45 5.30 8.89
N ALA A 196 1.55 5.45 9.86
CA ALA A 196 1.81 6.24 11.06
C ALA A 196 3.07 5.75 11.78
N HIS A 197 3.18 4.44 12.00
CA HIS A 197 4.33 3.83 12.67
C HIS A 197 5.64 3.94 11.87
N HIS A 198 5.60 3.79 10.56
CA HIS A 198 6.78 3.90 9.71
C HIS A 198 7.25 5.35 9.60
N MET A 199 6.35 6.33 9.44
CA MET A 199 6.75 7.72 9.23
C MET A 199 7.40 8.37 10.46
N TYR A 200 6.98 8.02 11.68
CA TYR A 200 7.61 8.58 12.88
C TYR A 200 8.97 7.94 13.19
N SER A 201 9.14 6.65 12.88
CA SER A 201 10.38 5.89 13.17
C SER A 201 11.41 5.97 12.04
N MET A 202 10.96 6.17 10.81
CA MET A 202 11.78 6.31 9.60
C MET A 202 11.31 7.54 8.81
N PRO A 203 11.62 8.78 9.27
CA PRO A 203 11.13 10.00 8.66
C PRO A 203 11.53 10.11 7.18
N PRO A 204 10.59 10.10 6.21
CA PRO A 204 10.95 10.03 4.80
C PRO A 204 11.27 11.39 4.17
N TYR A 205 11.04 12.49 4.90
CA TYR A 205 11.21 13.85 4.42
C TYR A 205 12.37 14.56 5.12
N PRO A 206 13.11 15.43 4.42
CA PRO A 206 14.19 16.21 5.02
C PRO A 206 13.63 17.16 6.09
N TYR A 207 14.34 17.25 7.21
CA TYR A 207 14.02 18.09 8.38
C TYR A 207 12.69 17.78 9.07
N LEU A 208 12.03 16.65 8.74
CA LEU A 208 10.79 16.23 9.39
C LEU A 208 11.05 15.74 10.82
N ALA A 209 12.19 15.06 11.04
CA ALA A 209 12.51 14.41 12.31
C ALA A 209 12.62 15.39 13.50
N THR A 210 13.10 16.61 13.23
CA THR A 210 13.26 17.66 14.26
C THR A 210 12.02 18.56 14.40
N ASN A 211 11.05 18.44 13.49
CA ASN A 211 9.77 19.14 13.57
C ASN A 211 8.76 18.31 14.38
N TYR A 212 8.87 18.37 15.71
CA TYR A 212 8.08 17.56 16.64
C TYR A 212 6.57 17.76 16.50
N GLY A 213 6.12 19.00 16.23
CA GLY A 213 4.71 19.29 16.05
C GLY A 213 4.12 18.58 14.83
N THR A 214 4.86 18.57 13.72
CA THR A 214 4.43 17.89 12.50
C THR A 214 4.44 16.37 12.66
N GLN A 215 5.48 15.81 13.30
CA GLN A 215 5.56 14.37 13.59
C GLN A 215 4.37 13.88 14.42
N LEU A 216 4.09 14.54 15.54
CA LEU A 216 2.97 14.19 16.41
C LEU A 216 1.62 14.31 15.68
N SER A 217 1.46 15.38 14.88
CA SER A 217 0.24 15.63 14.12
C SER A 217 0.02 14.55 13.06
N LEU A 218 1.04 14.21 12.27
CA LEU A 218 0.95 13.17 11.24
C LEU A 218 0.67 11.80 11.84
N PHE A 219 1.36 11.44 12.93
CA PHE A 219 1.14 10.17 13.62
C PHE A 219 -0.31 10.07 14.11
N THR A 220 -0.76 11.07 14.88
CA THR A 220 -2.12 11.10 15.46
C THR A 220 -3.18 11.08 14.37
N HIS A 221 -2.99 11.86 13.30
CA HIS A 221 -3.89 11.93 12.16
C HIS A 221 -4.08 10.56 11.49
N HIS A 222 -2.99 9.89 11.11
CA HIS A 222 -3.05 8.59 10.43
C HIS A 222 -3.58 7.48 11.37
N MET A 223 -3.24 7.53 12.67
CA MET A 223 -3.80 6.59 13.65
C MET A 223 -5.33 6.71 13.74
N TRP A 224 -5.87 7.92 13.83
CA TRP A 224 -7.31 8.13 13.91
C TRP A 224 -8.03 7.76 12.63
N ILE A 225 -7.51 8.16 11.46
CA ILE A 225 -8.09 7.75 10.17
C ILE A 225 -8.09 6.22 10.06
N GLY A 226 -6.98 5.57 10.36
CA GLY A 226 -6.89 4.12 10.34
C GLY A 226 -7.91 3.44 11.25
N GLY A 227 -8.09 3.96 12.48
CA GLY A 227 -9.14 3.50 13.40
C GLY A 227 -10.55 3.64 12.84
N PHE A 228 -10.89 4.80 12.25
CA PHE A 228 -12.19 5.01 11.61
C PHE A 228 -12.44 4.04 10.45
N LEU A 229 -11.43 3.81 9.60
CA LEU A 229 -11.54 2.88 8.48
C LEU A 229 -11.74 1.43 8.95
N ILE A 230 -11.03 0.98 9.99
CA ILE A 230 -11.19 -0.37 10.56
C ILE A 230 -12.59 -0.57 11.15
N VAL A 231 -13.12 0.41 11.88
CA VAL A 231 -14.50 0.34 12.38
C VAL A 231 -15.51 0.33 11.22
N GLY A 232 -15.27 1.15 10.19
CA GLY A 232 -16.06 1.14 8.95
C GLY A 232 -16.03 -0.22 8.25
N ALA A 233 -14.89 -0.91 8.25
CA ALA A 233 -14.76 -2.25 7.70
C ALA A 233 -15.71 -3.25 8.38
N ALA A 234 -15.75 -3.24 9.72
CA ALA A 234 -16.67 -4.08 10.49
C ALA A 234 -18.14 -3.72 10.24
N ALA A 235 -18.47 -2.43 10.12
CA ALA A 235 -19.82 -1.98 9.78
C ALA A 235 -20.26 -2.51 8.41
N HIS A 236 -19.42 -2.41 7.39
CA HIS A 236 -19.73 -2.93 6.05
C HIS A 236 -19.75 -4.46 5.99
N ALA A 237 -18.95 -5.16 6.81
CA ALA A 237 -19.05 -6.61 6.96
C ALA A 237 -20.43 -7.00 7.51
N ALA A 238 -20.91 -6.32 8.55
CA ALA A 238 -22.24 -6.56 9.12
C ALA A 238 -23.35 -6.26 8.09
N ILE A 239 -23.24 -5.18 7.32
CA ILE A 239 -24.21 -4.87 6.26
C ILE A 239 -24.23 -5.97 5.18
N PHE A 240 -23.06 -6.45 4.76
CA PHE A 240 -22.96 -7.59 3.85
C PHE A 240 -23.68 -8.82 4.42
N MET A 241 -23.43 -9.17 5.69
CA MET A 241 -24.05 -10.33 6.35
C MET A 241 -25.58 -10.24 6.43
N VAL A 242 -26.14 -9.02 6.49
CA VAL A 242 -27.59 -8.81 6.58
C VAL A 242 -28.25 -8.78 5.19
N ARG A 243 -27.61 -8.16 4.20
CA ARG A 243 -28.24 -7.87 2.90
C ARG A 243 -27.89 -8.86 1.80
N ASP A 244 -26.62 -9.25 1.72
CA ASP A 244 -26.06 -9.89 0.53
C ASP A 244 -25.59 -11.33 0.80
N TYR A 245 -25.52 -11.74 2.06
CA TYR A 245 -25.20 -13.11 2.45
C TYR A 245 -26.41 -14.03 2.27
N ASP A 246 -26.24 -15.10 1.50
CA ASP A 246 -27.25 -16.11 1.26
C ASP A 246 -26.77 -17.48 1.77
N PRO A 247 -27.37 -18.04 2.84
CA PRO A 247 -26.95 -19.33 3.38
C PRO A 247 -27.29 -20.52 2.46
N THR A 248 -28.21 -20.37 1.50
CA THR A 248 -28.65 -21.48 0.65
C THR A 248 -27.61 -21.86 -0.40
N THR A 249 -26.80 -20.90 -0.85
CA THR A 249 -25.70 -21.11 -1.78
C THR A 249 -24.36 -21.42 -1.09
N ARG A 250 -24.32 -21.35 0.25
CA ARG A 250 -23.08 -21.31 1.06
C ARG A 250 -23.03 -22.42 2.08
N TYR A 251 -22.96 -23.65 1.58
CA TYR A 251 -22.88 -24.82 2.43
C TYR A 251 -21.43 -25.25 2.67
N ASN A 252 -21.01 -25.23 3.94
CA ASN A 252 -19.75 -25.81 4.41
C ASN A 252 -18.48 -25.25 3.79
N ASP A 253 -18.53 -24.00 3.32
CA ASP A 253 -17.35 -23.19 3.02
C ASP A 253 -16.74 -22.59 4.31
N LEU A 254 -15.67 -21.79 4.17
CA LEU A 254 -15.02 -21.16 5.32
C LEU A 254 -15.95 -20.21 6.09
N LEU A 255 -16.77 -19.42 5.41
CA LEU A 255 -17.60 -18.40 6.05
C LEU A 255 -18.73 -19.04 6.86
N ASP A 256 -19.46 -19.99 6.26
CA ASP A 256 -20.51 -20.74 6.95
C ASP A 256 -19.93 -21.47 8.19
N ARG A 257 -18.75 -22.06 8.06
CA ARG A 257 -18.10 -22.72 9.19
C ARG A 257 -17.79 -21.76 10.32
N VAL A 258 -17.25 -20.57 10.05
CA VAL A 258 -17.02 -19.52 11.07
C VAL A 258 -18.32 -19.20 11.82
N LEU A 259 -19.45 -19.09 11.12
CA LEU A 259 -20.74 -18.81 11.74
C LEU A 259 -21.22 -19.94 12.66
N ARG A 260 -20.98 -21.21 12.30
CA ARG A 260 -21.40 -22.37 13.10
C ARG A 260 -20.72 -22.48 14.47
N HIS A 261 -19.55 -21.88 14.65
CA HIS A 261 -18.84 -21.87 15.93
C HIS A 261 -18.60 -20.45 16.45
N ARG A 262 -19.43 -19.49 16.04
CA ARG A 262 -19.33 -18.09 16.45
C ARG A 262 -19.37 -17.91 17.98
N ASP A 263 -20.16 -18.72 18.68
CA ASP A 263 -20.29 -18.61 20.14
C ASP A 263 -18.97 -18.94 20.85
N ALA A 264 -18.22 -19.92 20.32
CA ALA A 264 -16.89 -20.24 20.81
C ALA A 264 -15.89 -19.10 20.50
N ILE A 265 -15.93 -18.50 19.30
CA ILE A 265 -15.07 -17.36 18.96
C ILE A 265 -15.33 -16.20 19.93
N ILE A 266 -16.60 -15.86 20.16
CA ILE A 266 -16.99 -14.76 21.04
C ILE A 266 -16.63 -15.05 22.50
N SER A 267 -16.85 -16.27 23.00
CA SER A 267 -16.52 -16.62 24.39
C SER A 267 -15.03 -16.56 24.67
N HIS A 268 -14.19 -17.03 23.73
CA HIS A 268 -12.73 -16.96 23.86
C HIS A 268 -12.24 -15.52 23.78
N LEU A 269 -12.77 -14.72 22.85
CA LEU A 269 -12.42 -13.30 22.75
C LEU A 269 -12.80 -12.55 24.03
N ASN A 270 -13.98 -12.82 24.59
CA ASN A 270 -14.41 -12.24 25.86
C ASN A 270 -13.45 -12.59 27.01
N TRP A 271 -13.06 -13.87 27.11
CA TRP A 271 -12.07 -14.29 28.11
C TRP A 271 -10.73 -13.56 27.94
N VAL A 272 -10.22 -13.44 26.71
CA VAL A 272 -8.96 -12.69 26.44
C VAL A 272 -9.11 -11.22 26.84
N CYS A 273 -10.22 -10.57 26.50
CA CYS A 273 -10.47 -9.17 26.88
C CYS A 273 -10.47 -9.00 28.42
N ILE A 274 -11.14 -9.88 29.15
CA ILE A 274 -11.17 -9.87 30.62
C ILE A 274 -9.77 -10.11 31.17
N PHE A 275 -9.06 -11.12 30.67
CA PHE A 275 -7.70 -11.44 31.09
C PHE A 275 -6.76 -10.25 30.90
N LEU A 276 -6.74 -9.65 29.70
CA LEU A 276 -5.92 -8.48 29.40
C LEU A 276 -6.31 -7.29 30.28
N GLY A 277 -7.60 -7.04 30.51
CA GLY A 277 -8.06 -5.99 31.42
C GLY A 277 -7.50 -6.14 32.84
N PHE A 278 -7.62 -7.32 33.43
CA PHE A 278 -7.08 -7.60 34.78
C PHE A 278 -5.54 -7.51 34.82
N HIS A 279 -4.84 -7.99 33.80
CA HIS A 279 -3.37 -8.14 33.83
C HIS A 279 -2.59 -6.96 33.20
N SER A 280 -3.28 -5.99 32.60
CA SER A 280 -2.70 -4.73 32.12
C SER A 280 -3.17 -3.54 32.97
N PHE A 281 -4.46 -3.24 32.96
CA PHE A 281 -5.03 -2.13 33.73
C PHE A 281 -4.97 -2.40 35.24
N GLY A 282 -5.26 -3.64 35.68
CA GLY A 282 -5.14 -4.01 37.10
C GLY A 282 -3.72 -3.84 37.67
N ARG A 283 -2.67 -4.00 36.84
CA ARG A 283 -1.29 -3.70 37.25
C ARG A 283 -1.05 -2.21 37.52
N HIS A 284 -1.70 -1.32 36.78
CA HIS A 284 -1.59 0.12 37.05
C HIS A 284 -2.15 0.43 38.45
N HIS A 285 -3.33 -0.11 38.80
CA HIS A 285 -3.89 0.06 40.14
C HIS A 285 -3.04 -0.53 41.27
N HIS A 286 -2.32 -1.62 41.02
CA HIS A 286 -1.41 -2.19 42.02
C HIS A 286 -0.17 -1.30 42.27
N VAL A 287 0.37 -0.68 41.20
CA VAL A 287 1.57 0.18 41.27
C VAL A 287 1.26 1.59 41.76
N TYR A 288 0.03 2.08 41.58
CA TYR A 288 -0.45 3.32 42.19
C TYR A 288 -1.22 2.98 43.49
N PRO A 289 -0.54 2.86 44.65
CA PRO A 289 -1.25 2.79 45.92
C PRO A 289 -2.10 4.05 46.04
N SER A 290 -3.38 3.88 46.40
CA SER A 290 -4.24 5.01 46.72
C SER A 290 -3.55 5.85 47.79
N LYS A 291 -3.08 7.05 47.43
CA LYS A 291 -2.69 8.06 48.41
C LYS A 291 -3.96 8.68 48.99
N HIS A 292 -4.69 7.88 49.77
CA HIS A 292 -5.76 8.31 50.65
C HIS A 292 -5.63 7.52 51.95
#